data_AF-Q4CPX1-F1
#
_entry.id   AF-Q4CPX1-F1
#
_cell.length_a   1.000
_cell.length_b   1.000
_cell.length_c   1.000
_cell.angle_alpha   90.00
_cell.angle_beta   90.00
_cell.angle_gamma   90.00
#
_symmetry.space_group_name_H-M   'P 1'
#
loop_
_entity.id
_entity.type
_entity.pdbx_description
1 polymer ?
#
loop_
_entity_poly.entity_id
_entity_poly.type
_entity_poly.pdbx_seq_one_letter_code
_entity_poly.pdbx_strand_id
1 'polypeptide(L)'
;MVVPLMLDLMEFRRMMCNISVPIRLLVLVQNGREAMLSLCLQELERVYGWSGRLVVSRHPENIGYSAAVNIGSRLALSLPREEVPLVFVTNSDVVFSPDLLPNLLRDVHEMTRHDAARVDELSAEVANEPSEYSPVLRRGLRVLRS
;
A
#
# COMPACT_ATOMS: atom_id res chain seq x y z
N MET A 1 0.73 4.28 4.32
CA MET A 1 0.72 3.01 5.07
C MET A 1 -0.23 2.06 4.37
N VAL A 2 0.23 0.86 4.04
CA VAL A 2 -0.57 -0.21 3.42
C VAL A 2 -0.76 -1.32 4.44
N VAL A 3 -2.02 -1.68 4.69
CA VAL A 3 -2.41 -2.72 5.65
C VAL A 3 -3.31 -3.73 4.94
N PRO A 4 -2.76 -4.89 4.54
CA PRO A 4 -3.57 -6.04 4.17
C PRO A 4 -4.34 -6.58 5.38
N LEU A 5 -5.64 -6.83 5.23
CA LEU A 5 -6.55 -7.27 6.31
C LEU A 5 -7.28 -8.53 5.89
N MET A 6 -7.45 -9.52 6.78
CA MET A 6 -8.18 -10.76 6.47
C MET A 6 -9.17 -11.17 7.56
N LEU A 7 -8.71 -11.55 8.75
CA LEU A 7 -9.53 -12.06 9.87
C LEU A 7 -9.30 -11.29 11.19
N ASP A 8 -8.48 -10.25 11.13
CA ASP A 8 -7.70 -9.67 12.21
C ASP A 8 -8.24 -8.31 12.63
N LEU A 9 -9.57 -8.21 12.75
CA LEU A 9 -10.25 -6.95 13.06
C LEU A 9 -9.86 -6.39 14.44
N MET A 10 -9.70 -7.25 15.46
CA MET A 10 -9.35 -6.80 16.81
C MET A 10 -7.90 -6.34 16.89
N GLU A 11 -7.01 -7.09 16.25
CA GLU A 11 -5.60 -6.80 16.10
C GLU A 11 -5.42 -5.48 15.34
N PHE A 12 -6.11 -5.32 14.20
CA PHE A 12 -6.13 -4.08 13.43
C PHE A 12 -6.54 -2.88 14.30
N ARG A 13 -7.60 -3.01 15.11
CA ARG A 13 -8.03 -1.93 16.02
C ARG A 13 -6.94 -1.59 17.03
N ARG A 14 -6.30 -2.59 17.63
CA ARG A 14 -5.20 -2.38 18.60
C ARG A 14 -4.01 -1.69 17.94
N MET A 15 -3.63 -2.15 16.75
CA MET A 15 -2.52 -1.60 15.99
C MET A 15 -2.80 -0.15 15.58
N MET A 16 -4.00 0.17 15.08
CA MET A 16 -4.38 1.55 14.76
C MET A 16 -4.36 2.48 15.99
N CYS A 17 -4.75 1.99 17.16
CA CYS A 17 -4.62 2.75 18.42
C CYS A 17 -3.19 2.87 18.94
N ASN A 18 -2.27 2.03 18.47
CA ASN A 18 -0.87 2.01 18.87
C ASN A 18 0.02 2.88 17.97
N ILE A 19 -0.45 3.28 16.78
CA ILE A 19 0.29 4.18 15.90
C ILE A 19 0.33 5.60 16.50
N SER A 20 1.53 6.07 16.82
CA SER A 20 1.79 7.39 17.43
C SER A 20 2.20 8.48 16.43
N VAL A 21 2.31 8.13 15.15
CA VAL A 21 2.78 9.03 14.08
C VAL A 21 1.65 9.35 13.09
N PRO A 22 1.64 10.54 12.48
CA PRO A 22 0.62 10.89 11.50
C PRO A 22 0.71 10.01 10.25
N ILE A 23 -0.44 9.49 9.81
CA ILE A 23 -0.56 8.74 8.55
C ILE A 23 -1.13 9.68 7.48
N ARG A 24 -0.36 9.91 6.42
CA ARG A 24 -0.78 10.78 5.31
C ARG A 24 -1.78 10.11 4.37
N LEU A 25 -1.53 8.85 4.03
CA LEU A 25 -2.42 7.99 3.24
C LEU A 25 -2.45 6.60 3.88
N LEU A 26 -3.65 6.14 4.21
CA LEU A 26 -3.93 4.80 4.72
C LEU A 26 -4.64 3.99 3.64
N VAL A 27 -4.02 2.89 3.21
CA VAL A 27 -4.60 1.96 2.24
C VAL A 27 -4.90 0.65 2.96
N LEU A 28 -6.18 0.35 3.11
CA LEU A 28 -6.66 -0.90 3.71
C LEU A 28 -7.05 -1.83 2.57
N VAL A 29 -6.41 -2.99 2.49
CA VAL A 29 -6.72 -3.99 1.46
C VAL A 29 -7.34 -5.20 2.12
N GLN A 30 -8.67 -5.29 2.06
CA GLN A 30 -9.39 -6.46 2.53
C GLN A 30 -9.12 -7.62 1.58
N ASN A 31 -8.44 -8.64 2.09
CA ASN A 31 -7.96 -9.82 1.38
C ASN A 31 -8.74 -11.07 1.84
N GLY A 32 -10.00 -11.16 1.43
CA GLY A 32 -10.93 -12.22 1.81
C GLY A 32 -12.25 -11.68 2.34
N ARG A 33 -13.27 -12.55 2.40
CA ARG A 33 -14.60 -12.21 2.90
C ARG A 33 -14.75 -12.56 4.38
N GLU A 34 -14.67 -11.54 5.23
CA GLU A 34 -15.05 -11.60 6.64
C GLU A 34 -16.07 -10.49 6.93
N ALA A 35 -17.21 -10.85 7.52
CA ALA A 35 -18.38 -9.98 7.59
C ALA A 35 -18.17 -8.78 8.53
N MET A 36 -17.57 -9.00 9.71
CA MET A 36 -17.36 -7.92 10.68
C MET A 36 -16.33 -6.91 10.19
N LEU A 37 -15.26 -7.37 9.57
CA LEU A 37 -14.25 -6.56 8.91
C LEU A 37 -14.87 -5.77 7.78
N SER A 38 -15.66 -6.40 6.92
CA SER A 38 -16.35 -5.71 5.81
C SER A 38 -17.21 -4.55 6.31
N LEU A 39 -18.01 -4.78 7.36
CA LEU A 39 -18.85 -3.76 7.99
C LEU A 39 -17.99 -2.64 8.62
N CYS A 40 -16.93 -3.00 9.33
CA CYS A 40 -16.03 -2.01 9.94
C CYS A 40 -15.36 -1.12 8.88
N LEU A 41 -14.87 -1.72 7.79
CA LEU A 41 -14.23 -0.98 6.70
C LEU A 41 -15.23 -0.10 5.93
N GLN A 42 -16.46 -0.57 5.75
CA GLN A 42 -17.55 0.25 5.18
C GLN A 42 -17.85 1.48 6.05
N GLU A 43 -17.92 1.33 7.36
CA GLU A 43 -18.12 2.48 8.26
C GLU A 43 -16.92 3.43 8.26
N LEU A 44 -15.68 2.92 8.26
CA LEU A 44 -14.48 3.74 8.15
C LEU A 44 -14.46 4.56 6.85
N GLU A 45 -14.77 3.93 5.73
CA GLU A 45 -14.85 4.60 4.43
C GLU A 45 -15.97 5.64 4.41
N ARG A 46 -17.13 5.36 5.03
CA ARG A 46 -18.23 6.33 5.16
C ARG A 46 -17.82 7.56 5.96
N VAL A 47 -17.07 7.38 7.05
CA VAL A 47 -16.70 8.47 7.97
C VAL A 47 -15.48 9.26 7.47
N TYR A 48 -14.50 8.60 6.86
CA TYR A 48 -13.20 9.21 6.54
C TYR A 48 -12.83 9.20 5.05
N GLY A 49 -13.56 8.47 4.21
CA GLY A 49 -13.24 8.33 2.78
C GLY A 49 -13.28 9.65 2.02
N TRP A 50 -14.13 10.60 2.45
CA TRP A 50 -14.20 11.95 1.86
C TRP A 50 -12.89 12.72 1.94
N SER A 51 -11.99 12.37 2.86
CA SER A 51 -10.73 13.07 3.06
C SER A 51 -9.68 12.77 1.99
N GLY A 52 -9.88 11.74 1.17
CA GLY A 52 -8.86 11.22 0.24
C GLY A 52 -7.65 10.56 0.90
N ARG A 53 -7.59 10.54 2.25
CA ARG A 53 -6.49 9.95 3.02
C ARG A 53 -6.74 8.51 3.44
N LEU A 54 -7.93 7.99 3.18
CA LEU A 54 -8.31 6.59 3.40
C LEU A 54 -8.75 5.99 2.07
N VAL A 55 -8.14 4.87 1.68
CA VAL A 55 -8.56 4.05 0.54
C VAL A 55 -8.81 2.64 1.03
N VAL A 56 -9.97 2.07 0.69
CA VAL A 56 -10.31 0.69 1.00
C VAL A 56 -10.45 -0.10 -0.31
N SER A 57 -9.57 -1.07 -0.53
CA SER A 57 -9.69 -2.03 -1.63
C SER A 57 -10.26 -3.34 -1.11
N ARG A 58 -11.32 -3.86 -1.74
CA ARG A 58 -12.02 -5.07 -1.28
C ARG A 58 -11.87 -6.21 -2.25
N HIS A 59 -11.31 -7.31 -1.77
CA HIS A 59 -11.16 -8.55 -2.52
C HIS A 59 -11.89 -9.65 -1.75
N PRO A 60 -13.01 -10.19 -2.27
CA PRO A 60 -13.76 -11.24 -1.58
C PRO A 60 -12.98 -12.56 -1.51
N GLU A 61 -12.06 -12.77 -2.43
CA GLU A 61 -11.16 -13.92 -2.47
C GLU A 61 -9.80 -13.58 -1.84
N ASN A 62 -9.12 -14.61 -1.32
CA ASN A 62 -7.76 -14.45 -0.82
C ASN A 62 -6.78 -14.36 -1.99
N ILE A 63 -6.35 -13.15 -2.33
CA ILE A 63 -5.34 -12.86 -3.35
C ILE A 63 -3.90 -13.02 -2.84
N GLY A 64 -3.73 -13.31 -1.55
CA GLY A 64 -2.43 -13.41 -0.90
C GLY A 64 -1.86 -12.06 -0.47
N TYR A 65 -0.98 -12.10 0.53
CA TYR A 65 -0.40 -10.90 1.16
C TYR A 65 0.34 -10.02 0.14
N SER A 66 1.23 -10.60 -0.67
CA SER A 66 2.01 -9.85 -1.64
C SER A 66 1.15 -9.15 -2.70
N ALA A 67 0.04 -9.77 -3.14
CA ALA A 67 -0.87 -9.14 -4.07
C ALA A 67 -1.58 -7.94 -3.43
N ALA A 68 -2.01 -8.08 -2.17
CA ALA A 68 -2.61 -6.99 -1.42
C ALA A 68 -1.63 -5.82 -1.20
N VAL A 69 -0.37 -6.12 -0.87
CA VAL A 69 0.70 -5.11 -0.78
C VAL A 69 0.91 -4.42 -2.12
N ASN A 70 0.99 -5.17 -3.22
CA ASN A 70 1.19 -4.61 -4.57
C ASN A 70 0.07 -3.64 -4.99
N ILE A 71 -1.18 -3.88 -4.57
CA ILE A 71 -2.28 -2.94 -4.79
C ILE A 71 -2.00 -1.60 -4.11
N GLY A 72 -1.63 -1.63 -2.82
CA GLY A 72 -1.31 -0.42 -2.07
C GLY A 72 -0.06 0.28 -2.58
N SER A 73 1.00 -0.46 -2.91
CA SER A 73 2.23 0.08 -3.48
C SER A 73 2.00 0.73 -4.84
N ARG A 74 1.17 0.13 -5.70
CA ARG A 74 0.82 0.72 -7.00
C ARG A 74 0.12 2.07 -6.86
N LEU A 75 -0.81 2.18 -5.91
CA LEU A 75 -1.45 3.45 -5.61
C LEU A 75 -0.43 4.47 -5.09
N ALA A 76 0.40 4.08 -4.11
CA ALA A 76 1.40 4.96 -3.54
C ALA A 76 2.39 5.49 -4.59
N LEU A 77 2.88 4.64 -5.48
CA LEU A 77 3.82 5.00 -6.55
C LEU A 77 3.18 5.82 -7.68
N SER A 78 1.85 5.83 -7.78
CA SER A 78 1.14 6.69 -8.75
C SER A 78 0.99 8.14 -8.28
N LEU A 79 1.29 8.42 -7.01
CA LEU A 79 1.18 9.75 -6.42
C LEU A 79 2.54 10.47 -6.41
N PRO A 80 2.55 11.82 -6.39
CA PRO A 80 3.79 12.57 -6.25
C PRO A 80 4.55 12.18 -4.97
N ARG A 81 5.89 12.15 -5.04
CA ARG A 81 6.75 11.82 -3.88
C ARG A 81 6.52 12.76 -2.70
N GLU A 82 6.11 14.00 -2.96
CA GLU A 82 5.81 14.99 -1.93
C GLU A 82 4.54 14.65 -1.15
N GLU A 83 3.63 13.86 -1.76
CA GLU A 83 2.43 13.33 -1.13
C GLU A 83 2.69 12.00 -0.42
N VAL A 84 3.51 11.13 -1.00
CA VAL A 84 3.87 9.83 -0.43
C VAL A 84 5.39 9.64 -0.43
N PRO A 85 6.13 10.26 0.52
CA PRO A 85 7.59 10.17 0.57
C PRO A 85 8.09 8.80 1.04
N LEU A 86 7.22 8.03 1.71
CA LEU A 86 7.54 6.72 2.25
C LEU A 86 6.32 5.80 2.16
N VAL A 87 6.54 4.56 1.71
CA VAL A 87 5.57 3.48 1.80
C VAL A 87 5.94 2.58 2.97
N PHE A 88 5.09 2.58 3.99
CA PHE A 88 5.19 1.64 5.11
C PHE A 88 4.14 0.55 4.97
N VAL A 89 4.58 -0.71 4.96
CA VAL A 89 3.73 -1.89 4.85
C VAL A 89 3.75 -2.64 6.17
N THR A 90 2.59 -3.01 6.71
CA THR A 90 2.53 -3.74 7.98
C THR A 90 1.35 -4.70 8.07
N ASN A 91 1.53 -5.77 8.86
CA ASN A 91 0.46 -6.67 9.24
C ASN A 91 -0.37 -6.07 10.38
N SER A 92 -1.62 -6.51 10.51
CA SER A 92 -2.56 -6.01 11.53
C SER A 92 -2.21 -6.38 12.96
N ASP A 93 -1.48 -7.48 13.13
CA ASP A 93 -1.14 -8.09 14.42
C ASP A 93 0.18 -7.57 15.02
N VAL A 94 0.79 -6.57 14.37
CA VAL A 94 2.00 -5.93 14.86
C VAL A 94 1.67 -4.86 15.90
N VAL A 95 2.42 -4.87 17.00
CA VAL A 95 2.42 -3.80 18.01
C VAL A 95 3.79 -3.14 17.98
N PHE A 96 3.80 -1.82 17.78
CA PHE A 96 5.01 -1.01 17.77
C PHE A 96 5.31 -0.52 19.18
N SER A 97 6.61 -0.50 19.55
CA SER A 97 7.02 0.28 20.71
C SER A 97 6.80 1.77 20.42
N PRO A 98 6.50 2.60 21.45
CA PRO A 98 6.14 4.01 21.26
C PRO A 98 7.15 4.81 20.44
N ASP A 99 8.44 4.48 20.57
CA ASP A 99 9.54 5.19 19.94
C ASP A 99 9.95 4.61 18.57
N LEU A 100 9.47 3.42 18.20
CA LEU A 100 9.90 2.74 16.98
C LEU A 100 9.52 3.53 15.72
N LEU A 101 8.24 3.86 15.56
CA LEU A 101 7.78 4.59 14.37
C LEU A 101 8.37 6.01 14.29
N PRO A 102 8.40 6.82 15.37
CA PRO A 102 9.08 8.12 15.35
C PRO A 102 10.55 8.05 14.95
N ASN A 103 11.31 7.11 15.52
CA ASN A 103 12.73 6.94 15.19
C ASN A 103 12.91 6.45 13.75
N LEU A 104 12.14 5.44 13.33
CA LEU A 104 12.19 4.92 11.97
C LEU A 104 11.92 6.03 10.93
N LEU A 105 10.90 6.86 11.16
CA LEU A 105 10.58 7.94 10.23
C LEU A 105 11.68 8.99 10.15
N ARG A 106 12.29 9.36 11.30
CA ARG A 106 13.45 10.26 11.33
C ARG A 106 14.60 9.67 10.54
N ASP A 107 15.00 8.44 10.87
CA ASP A 107 16.20 7.81 10.32
C ASP A 107 16.03 7.58 8.80
N VAL A 108 14.86 7.09 8.36
CA VAL A 108 14.56 6.93 6.92
C VAL A 108 14.55 8.27 6.20
N HIS A 109 13.96 9.32 6.79
CA HIS A 109 13.98 10.64 6.19
C HIS A 109 15.41 11.18 6.04
N GLU A 110 16.24 11.04 7.07
CA GLU A 110 17.64 11.47 7.04
C GLU A 110 18.46 10.71 5.98
N MET A 111 18.21 9.41 5.82
CA MET A 111 18.89 8.59 4.83
C MET A 111 18.46 8.90 3.39
N THR A 112 17.19 9.26 3.17
CA THR A 112 16.61 9.33 1.82
C THR A 112 16.30 10.75 1.32
N ARG A 113 16.50 11.79 2.15
CA ARG A 113 16.19 13.20 1.81
C ARG A 113 16.88 13.72 0.53
N HIS A 114 17.91 13.06 0.04
CA HIS A 114 18.67 13.44 -1.15
C HIS A 114 18.43 12.51 -2.36
N ASP A 115 17.55 11.52 -2.23
CA ASP A 115 17.34 10.49 -3.26
C ASP A 115 16.37 10.92 -4.37
N ALA A 116 15.90 12.17 -4.38
CA ALA A 116 14.93 12.64 -5.39
C ALA A 116 15.41 12.39 -6.82
N ALA A 117 16.68 12.70 -7.12
CA ALA A 117 17.27 12.44 -8.43
C ALA A 117 17.32 10.94 -8.75
N ARG A 118 17.61 10.09 -7.74
CA ARG A 118 17.65 8.63 -7.92
C ARG A 118 16.26 8.07 -8.23
N VAL A 119 15.22 8.60 -7.60
CA VAL A 119 13.83 8.23 -7.90
C VAL A 119 13.44 8.65 -9.31
N ASP A 120 13.88 9.82 -9.78
CA ASP A 120 13.62 10.29 -11.14
C ASP A 120 14.31 9.40 -12.19
N GLU A 121 15.55 9.00 -11.94
CA GLU A 121 16.27 8.04 -12.79
C GLU A 121 15.55 6.69 -12.89
N LEU A 122 15.15 6.12 -11.75
CA LEU A 122 14.42 4.85 -11.71
C LEU A 122 13.07 4.95 -12.41
N SER A 123 12.37 6.07 -12.27
CA SER A 123 11.09 6.31 -12.96
C SER A 123 11.28 6.38 -14.47
N ALA A 124 12.37 7.00 -14.94
CA ALA A 124 12.73 7.02 -16.36
C ALA A 124 13.13 5.64 -16.88
N GLU A 125 13.82 4.82 -16.08
CA GLU A 125 14.14 3.43 -16.43
C GLU A 125 12.87 2.60 -16.63
N VAL A 126 11.95 2.62 -15.64
CA VAL A 126 10.66 1.92 -15.71
C VAL A 126 9.81 2.38 -16.89
N ALA A 127 9.84 3.67 -17.25
CA ALA A 127 9.12 4.19 -18.41
C ALA A 127 9.62 3.62 -19.75
N ASN A 128 10.87 3.13 -19.80
CA ASN A 128 11.47 2.51 -20.99
C ASN A 128 11.28 0.98 -21.02
N GLU A 129 10.76 0.36 -19.96
CA GLU A 129 10.55 -1.08 -19.94
C GLU A 129 9.42 -1.51 -20.90
N PRO A 130 9.61 -2.61 -21.65
CA PRO A 130 8.56 -3.17 -22.48
C PRO A 130 7.45 -3.76 -21.61
N SER A 131 6.33 -3.05 -21.45
CA SER A 131 5.14 -3.54 -20.77
C SER A 131 4.16 -4.22 -21.75
N GLU A 132 3.23 -5.04 -21.24
CA GLU A 132 2.11 -5.57 -22.03
C GLU A 132 1.21 -4.48 -22.65
N TYR A 133 1.34 -3.24 -22.19
CA TYR A 133 0.69 -2.05 -22.75
C TYR A 133 1.54 -1.33 -23.81
N SER A 134 2.79 -1.78 -24.04
CA SER A 134 3.67 -1.27 -25.08
C SER A 134 3.45 -2.03 -26.40
N PRO A 135 3.28 -1.34 -27.56
CA PRO A 135 2.88 -1.97 -28.83
C PRO A 135 3.82 -3.09 -29.33
N VAL A 136 5.05 -3.18 -28.82
CA VAL A 136 6.11 -4.04 -29.34
C VAL A 136 5.87 -5.53 -29.05
N LEU A 137 5.20 -5.87 -27.95
CA LEU A 137 4.97 -7.27 -27.54
C LEU A 137 3.80 -7.96 -28.25
N ARG A 138 2.89 -7.22 -28.91
CA ARG A 138 1.75 -7.82 -29.64
C ARG A 138 2.17 -8.64 -30.88
N ARG A 139 3.42 -8.54 -31.35
CA ARG A 139 3.91 -9.32 -32.52
C ARG A 139 4.59 -10.64 -32.16
N GLY A 140 4.87 -10.93 -30.88
CA GLY A 140 5.74 -12.05 -30.47
C GLY A 140 5.06 -13.29 -29.89
N LEU A 141 3.84 -13.19 -29.36
CA LEU A 141 3.17 -14.31 -28.69
C LEU A 141 2.49 -15.24 -29.72
N ARG A 142 3.28 -16.10 -30.37
CA ARG A 142 2.74 -17.36 -30.92
C ARG A 142 2.40 -18.27 -29.76
N VAL A 143 1.12 -18.39 -29.47
CA VAL A 143 0.57 -19.44 -28.60
C VAL A 143 0.98 -20.78 -29.20
N LEU A 144 1.90 -21.48 -28.56
CA LEU A 144 2.11 -22.91 -28.79
C LEU A 144 0.89 -23.63 -28.23
N ARG A 145 -0.01 -24.09 -29.11
CA ARG A 145 -1.06 -25.04 -28.76
C ARG A 145 -0.41 -26.41 -28.56
N SER A 146 -0.60 -26.97 -27.38
CA SER A 146 -0.41 -28.40 -27.09
C SER A 146 -1.51 -29.23 -27.71
#